data_AF-L0G1I4-F1
#
_entry.id   AF-L0G1I4-F1
#
_cell.length_a   1.000
_cell.length_b   1.000
_cell.length_c   1.000
_cell.angle_alpha   90.00
_cell.angle_beta   90.00
_cell.angle_gamma   90.00
#
_symmetry.space_group_name_H-M   'P 1'
#
loop_
_entity.id
_entity.type
_entity.pdbx_description
1 polymer ?
#
loop_
_entity_poly.entity_id
_entity_poly.type
_entity_poly.pdbx_seq_one_letter_code
_entity_poly.pdbx_strand_id
1 'polypeptide(L)'
;MKTYILAHLFPLLLCFCACSNAQQLAFEKSDEGILLKEKGQARFFYQTATKSLDGNYPRANYVHPLYGLEGEVLTEDFPEDHFHHRGIFWTWHQLYVNGKRIADPWFCEGISWKVKNTETTVQNNQATIQATVEWLADSLQNRAVLEEQVTITFHRLETNAYALTFDITMTALVNGLELGGSEDAKGYGGFSPRIKLPKEVMFRSEGKEIIPQNLPVHAGPWMSVEGKFGHNSPSTITIMGAPEHLPSYQGWILRSANSMQNMAFPGKDPITISKGQPLKFRNMILVHKTLGTEEINDYYQWFREEDF
;
A
#
# COMPACT_ATOMS: atom_id res chain seq x y z
N MET A 1 81.68 14.19 29.38
CA MET A 1 80.75 13.05 29.35
C MET A 1 79.36 13.62 29.02
N LYS A 2 78.94 13.57 27.74
CA LYS A 2 77.62 14.06 27.30
C LYS A 2 76.87 12.86 26.72
N THR A 3 75.79 12.47 27.38
CA THR A 3 74.96 11.31 27.04
C THR A 3 73.94 11.76 25.99
N TYR A 4 73.92 11.10 24.82
CA TYR A 4 72.89 11.28 23.80
C TYR A 4 71.74 10.31 24.10
N ILE A 5 70.52 10.83 24.22
CA ILE A 5 69.29 10.02 24.27
C ILE A 5 68.70 10.00 22.86
N LEU A 6 68.77 8.84 22.19
CA LEU A 6 68.01 8.58 20.96
C LEU A 6 66.56 8.30 21.36
N ALA A 7 65.63 9.17 20.93
CA ALA A 7 64.20 8.90 20.98
C ALA A 7 63.79 8.18 19.70
N HIS A 8 63.43 6.89 19.81
CA HIS A 8 62.82 6.14 18.72
C HIS A 8 61.34 6.54 18.60
N LEU A 9 60.98 7.21 17.50
CA LEU A 9 59.57 7.40 17.11
C LEU A 9 59.03 6.06 16.57
N PHE A 10 58.10 5.46 17.31
CA PHE A 10 57.25 4.37 16.83
C PHE A 10 56.13 4.98 15.95
N PRO A 11 55.92 4.54 14.70
CA PRO A 11 54.75 4.96 13.94
C PRO A 11 53.52 4.25 14.52
N LEU A 12 52.62 5.02 15.12
CA LEU A 12 51.32 4.55 15.55
C LEU A 12 50.47 4.31 14.30
N LEU A 13 50.35 3.06 13.88
CA LEU A 13 49.48 2.64 12.79
C LEU A 13 48.02 2.81 13.25
N LEU A 14 47.40 3.94 12.92
CA LEU A 14 45.98 4.17 13.10
C LEU A 14 45.21 3.26 12.12
N CYS A 15 44.82 2.08 12.60
CA CYS A 15 43.81 1.26 11.97
C CYS A 15 42.48 2.02 11.99
N PHE A 16 42.15 2.70 10.89
CA PHE A 16 40.79 3.12 10.62
C PHE A 16 39.96 1.85 10.38
N CYS A 17 39.35 1.33 11.44
CA CYS A 17 38.20 0.44 11.31
C CYS A 17 37.06 1.26 10.68
N ALA A 18 36.92 1.15 9.36
CA ALA A 18 35.72 1.57 8.66
C ALA A 18 34.58 0.59 9.01
N CYS A 19 34.03 0.74 10.22
CA CYS A 19 32.82 0.05 10.63
C CYS A 19 31.63 0.98 10.44
N SER A 20 30.99 0.88 9.28
CA SER A 20 29.54 0.65 9.21
C SER A 20 29.16 0.45 7.74
N ASN A 21 28.83 -0.78 7.36
CA ASN A 21 27.94 -1.00 6.23
C ASN A 21 26.66 -0.23 6.57
N ALA A 22 26.45 0.92 5.93
CA ALA A 22 25.20 1.65 6.04
C ALA A 22 24.10 0.68 5.63
N GLN A 23 23.24 0.32 6.57
CA GLN A 23 22.09 -0.54 6.30
C GLN A 23 21.26 0.17 5.22
N GLN A 24 21.20 -0.42 4.02
CA GLN A 24 20.59 0.24 2.86
C GLN A 24 19.11 0.52 3.11
N LEU A 25 18.44 -0.33 3.90
CA LEU A 25 17.05 -0.22 4.31
C LEU A 25 16.96 -0.22 5.83
N ALA A 26 16.16 0.68 6.41
CA ALA A 26 15.97 0.78 7.84
C ALA A 26 14.53 1.19 8.17
N PHE A 27 13.97 0.56 9.20
CA PHE A 27 12.68 0.95 9.75
C PHE A 27 12.85 1.90 10.94
N GLU A 28 12.03 2.94 10.98
CA GLU A 28 11.87 3.83 12.15
C GLU A 28 10.44 3.70 12.66
N LYS A 29 10.27 3.24 13.89
CA LYS A 29 8.96 3.09 14.54
C LYS A 29 8.66 4.33 15.37
N SER A 30 7.39 4.71 15.39
CA SER A 30 6.82 5.79 16.19
C SER A 30 5.46 5.35 16.73
N ASP A 31 4.86 6.16 17.61
CA ASP A 31 3.51 5.90 18.11
C ASP A 31 2.44 5.94 17.00
N GLU A 32 2.72 6.66 15.90
CA GLU A 32 1.81 6.81 14.76
C GLU A 32 1.91 5.65 13.75
N GLY A 33 3.08 5.01 13.66
CA GLY A 33 3.36 4.05 12.59
C GLY A 33 4.84 3.79 12.33
N ILE A 34 5.08 3.16 11.18
CA ILE A 34 6.39 2.62 10.79
C ILE A 34 6.84 3.24 9.48
N LEU A 35 7.95 3.98 9.52
CA LEU A 35 8.60 4.56 8.36
C LEU A 35 9.67 3.61 7.82
N LEU A 36 9.63 3.29 6.53
CA LEU A 36 10.78 2.72 5.83
C LEU A 36 11.64 3.84 5.25
N LYS A 37 12.93 3.80 5.53
CA LYS A 37 13.97 4.57 4.86
C LYS A 37 14.87 3.68 4.01
N GLU A 38 15.33 4.23 2.90
CA GLU A 38 16.37 3.68 2.07
C GLU A 38 17.51 4.69 1.89
N LYS A 39 18.73 4.33 2.30
CA LYS A 39 19.89 5.24 2.31
C LYS A 39 19.58 6.59 2.98
N GLY A 40 18.78 6.55 4.06
CA GLY A 40 18.32 7.72 4.80
C GLY A 40 17.13 8.47 4.20
N GLN A 41 16.68 8.14 2.98
CA GLN A 41 15.52 8.77 2.34
C GLN A 41 14.23 7.99 2.64
N ALA A 42 13.14 8.68 2.94
CA ALA A 42 11.84 8.04 3.16
C ALA A 42 11.32 7.35 1.87
N ARG A 43 10.71 6.17 2.02
CA ARG A 43 10.08 5.42 0.91
C ARG A 43 8.59 5.22 1.11
N PHE A 44 8.18 4.78 2.28
CA PHE A 44 6.77 4.76 2.65
C PHE A 44 6.61 4.79 4.16
N PHE A 45 5.45 5.26 4.62
CA PHE A 45 5.04 5.18 6.02
C PHE A 45 3.77 4.34 6.14
N TYR A 46 3.77 3.32 7.00
CA TYR A 46 2.60 2.51 7.32
C TYR A 46 1.96 3.02 8.61
N GLN A 47 0.72 3.50 8.51
CA GLN A 47 -0.07 4.00 9.63
C GLN A 47 -0.59 2.84 10.48
N THR A 48 -0.07 2.73 11.70
CA THR A 48 -0.54 1.74 12.68
C THR A 48 -1.53 2.36 13.67
N ALA A 49 -1.36 3.64 14.01
CA ALA A 49 -2.30 4.36 14.86
C ALA A 49 -3.53 4.82 14.07
N THR A 50 -4.65 4.99 14.78
CA THR A 50 -5.83 5.61 14.21
C THR A 50 -5.59 7.10 14.01
N LYS A 51 -5.59 7.54 12.76
CA LYS A 51 -5.56 8.96 12.38
C LYS A 51 -6.97 9.41 11.99
N SER A 52 -7.32 10.65 12.33
CA SER A 52 -8.61 11.27 12.01
C SER A 52 -8.43 12.75 11.71
N LEU A 53 -9.42 13.37 11.05
CA LEU A 53 -9.48 14.81 10.83
C LEU A 53 -10.57 15.39 11.73
N ASP A 54 -10.16 16.07 12.80
CA ASP A 54 -11.07 16.62 13.82
C ASP A 54 -12.08 15.58 14.37
N GLY A 55 -11.59 14.35 14.58
CA GLY A 55 -12.41 13.22 15.04
C GLY A 55 -13.23 12.52 13.95
N ASN A 56 -13.23 13.05 12.71
CA ASN A 56 -13.94 12.45 11.58
C ASN A 56 -13.03 11.52 10.78
N TYR A 57 -13.69 10.55 10.12
CA TYR A 57 -13.04 9.57 9.25
C TYR A 57 -11.88 8.82 9.95
N PRO A 58 -12.05 8.25 11.14
CA PRO A 58 -10.96 7.55 11.82
C PRO A 58 -10.51 6.33 11.01
N ARG A 59 -9.21 6.22 10.72
CA ARG A 59 -8.64 5.02 10.06
C ARG A 59 -7.22 4.74 10.54
N ALA A 60 -6.89 3.45 10.64
CA ALA A 60 -5.53 2.91 10.72
C ALA A 60 -5.33 1.91 9.57
N ASN A 61 -4.16 1.28 9.47
CA ASN A 61 -3.87 0.23 8.50
C ASN A 61 -3.93 0.71 7.04
N TYR A 62 -3.06 1.65 6.71
CA TYR A 62 -2.88 2.15 5.33
C TYR A 62 -1.45 2.70 5.17
N VAL A 63 -1.03 2.92 3.91
CA VAL A 63 0.27 3.54 3.63
C VAL A 63 0.09 5.00 3.20
N HIS A 64 0.62 5.93 3.98
CA HIS A 64 0.81 7.32 3.57
C HIS A 64 1.86 8.03 4.45
N PRO A 65 2.78 8.82 3.89
CA PRO A 65 3.01 9.00 2.46
C PRO A 65 3.63 7.76 1.81
N LEU A 66 3.33 7.56 0.53
CA LEU A 66 4.23 6.86 -0.39
C LEU A 66 5.12 7.91 -1.05
N TYR A 67 6.43 7.69 -1.08
CA TYR A 67 7.40 8.63 -1.64
C TYR A 67 7.94 8.13 -2.97
N GLY A 68 8.06 9.02 -3.95
CA GLY A 68 8.71 8.71 -5.21
C GLY A 68 10.22 8.56 -5.08
N LEU A 69 10.88 8.38 -6.21
CA LEU A 69 12.32 8.10 -6.25
C LEU A 69 13.14 9.30 -5.78
N GLU A 70 12.62 10.52 -5.91
CA GLU A 70 13.27 11.77 -5.51
C GLU A 70 12.75 12.33 -4.18
N GLY A 71 11.90 11.58 -3.48
CA GLY A 71 11.33 11.96 -2.18
C GLY A 71 10.08 12.84 -2.28
N GLU A 72 9.50 13.01 -3.47
CA GLU A 72 8.19 13.62 -3.65
C GLU A 72 7.08 12.73 -3.06
N VAL A 73 6.07 13.33 -2.44
CA VAL A 73 4.90 12.56 -1.94
C VAL A 73 3.96 12.24 -3.10
N LEU A 74 3.70 10.95 -3.32
CA LEU A 74 2.90 10.43 -4.43
C LEU A 74 1.42 10.21 -4.10
N THR A 75 1.08 10.14 -2.81
CA THR A 75 -0.29 9.85 -2.36
C THR A 75 -0.87 11.00 -1.54
N GLU A 76 -2.20 11.04 -1.43
CA GLU A 76 -2.91 12.05 -0.63
C GLU A 76 -3.57 11.41 0.59
N ASP A 77 -3.69 12.17 1.68
CA ASP A 77 -4.39 11.78 2.91
C ASP A 77 -5.33 12.91 3.30
N PHE A 78 -6.59 12.57 3.59
CA PHE A 78 -7.67 13.54 3.80
C PHE A 78 -7.80 14.60 2.67
N PRO A 79 -7.84 14.20 1.39
CA PRO A 79 -7.96 15.17 0.32
C PRO A 79 -9.33 15.87 0.38
N GLU A 80 -9.37 17.17 0.08
CA GLU A 80 -10.57 18.02 0.28
C GLU A 80 -11.81 17.54 -0.49
N ASP A 81 -11.62 16.83 -1.60
CA ASP A 81 -12.69 16.25 -2.39
C ASP A 81 -13.31 14.99 -1.76
N HIS A 82 -12.52 14.23 -0.96
CA HIS A 82 -12.94 12.98 -0.33
C HIS A 82 -12.16 12.73 0.97
N PHE A 83 -12.56 13.36 2.08
CA PHE A 83 -11.86 13.26 3.37
C PHE A 83 -11.75 11.85 3.97
N HIS A 84 -12.48 10.86 3.48
CA HIS A 84 -12.39 9.46 3.90
C HIS A 84 -11.32 8.65 3.12
N HIS A 85 -10.77 9.20 2.03
CA HIS A 85 -9.69 8.54 1.28
C HIS A 85 -8.34 8.67 2.00
N ARG A 86 -7.56 7.59 1.96
CA ARG A 86 -6.20 7.51 2.51
C ARG A 86 -5.21 7.13 1.41
N GLY A 87 -3.90 7.31 1.65
CA GLY A 87 -2.88 7.12 0.62
C GLY A 87 -2.99 5.82 -0.18
N ILE A 88 -2.63 4.67 0.38
CA ILE A 88 -2.94 3.35 -0.18
C ILE A 88 -3.72 2.58 0.87
N PHE A 89 -4.98 2.26 0.56
CA PHE A 89 -5.92 1.62 1.48
C PHE A 89 -6.78 0.61 0.74
N TRP A 90 -7.45 -0.27 1.47
CA TRP A 90 -8.43 -1.21 0.94
C TRP A 90 -9.64 -1.21 1.85
N THR A 91 -10.83 -1.09 1.27
CA THR A 91 -12.06 -0.99 2.03
C THR A 91 -13.29 -1.19 1.14
N TRP A 92 -14.46 -1.30 1.75
CA TRP A 92 -15.73 -1.63 1.09
C TRP A 92 -16.87 -0.82 1.72
N HIS A 93 -17.92 -0.56 0.94
CA HIS A 93 -19.10 0.18 1.43
C HIS A 93 -20.00 -0.70 2.29
N GLN A 94 -20.07 -1.99 1.98
CA GLN A 94 -21.03 -2.89 2.57
C GLN A 94 -20.33 -3.86 3.53
N LEU A 95 -20.72 -3.84 4.79
CA LEU A 95 -20.35 -4.84 5.79
C LEU A 95 -21.59 -5.31 6.54
N TYR A 96 -21.93 -6.58 6.40
CA TYR A 96 -23.10 -7.20 7.02
C TYR A 96 -22.71 -8.33 7.96
N VAL A 97 -23.56 -8.56 8.97
CA VAL A 97 -23.54 -9.78 9.80
C VAL A 97 -24.96 -10.32 9.87
N ASN A 98 -25.17 -11.56 9.43
CA ASN A 98 -26.46 -12.24 9.40
C ASN A 98 -27.55 -11.40 8.68
N GLY A 99 -27.21 -10.83 7.51
CA GLY A 99 -28.12 -10.02 6.69
C GLY A 99 -28.42 -8.61 7.23
N LYS A 100 -27.83 -8.20 8.35
CA LYS A 100 -27.95 -6.84 8.88
C LYS A 100 -26.69 -6.03 8.60
N ARG A 101 -26.82 -4.83 8.02
CA ARG A 101 -25.70 -3.92 7.81
C ARG A 101 -25.18 -3.44 9.17
N ILE A 102 -23.90 -3.64 9.42
CA ILE A 102 -23.27 -3.28 10.70
C ILE A 102 -22.36 -2.05 10.59
N ALA A 103 -21.86 -1.74 9.39
CA ALA A 103 -20.94 -0.63 9.14
C ALA A 103 -20.90 -0.22 7.65
N ASP A 104 -20.35 0.97 7.41
CA ASP A 104 -19.79 1.41 6.13
C ASP A 104 -18.29 1.68 6.28
N PRO A 105 -17.44 0.66 6.06
CA PRO A 105 -16.00 0.84 6.16
C PRO A 105 -15.42 1.83 5.15
N TRP A 106 -16.06 2.09 4.02
CA TRP A 106 -15.59 3.06 3.04
C TRP A 106 -15.63 4.48 3.60
N PHE A 107 -16.75 4.84 4.24
CA PHE A 107 -16.91 6.13 4.91
C PHE A 107 -16.35 6.18 6.34
N CYS A 108 -15.79 5.07 6.83
CA CYS A 108 -15.30 4.93 8.22
C CYS A 108 -16.42 5.07 9.26
N GLU A 109 -17.61 4.52 8.96
CA GLU A 109 -18.79 4.61 9.82
C GLU A 109 -19.11 3.26 10.46
N GLY A 110 -19.34 3.26 11.78
CA GLY A 110 -19.73 2.06 12.53
C GLY A 110 -18.63 1.00 12.64
N ILE A 111 -17.39 1.34 12.29
CA ILE A 111 -16.23 0.45 12.30
C ILE A 111 -14.96 1.20 12.73
N SER A 112 -14.05 0.48 13.38
CA SER A 112 -12.68 0.92 13.64
C SER A 112 -11.67 -0.20 13.35
N TRP A 113 -10.42 0.18 13.09
CA TRP A 113 -9.31 -0.74 12.82
C TRP A 113 -8.30 -0.68 13.95
N LYS A 114 -8.03 -1.82 14.57
CA LYS A 114 -7.03 -1.96 15.63
C LYS A 114 -5.86 -2.79 15.12
N VAL A 115 -4.72 -2.14 14.87
CA VAL A 115 -3.46 -2.85 14.59
C VAL A 115 -2.96 -3.46 15.91
N LYS A 116 -2.87 -4.78 15.96
CA LYS A 116 -2.57 -5.56 17.17
C LYS A 116 -1.08 -5.78 17.35
N ASN A 117 -0.45 -6.30 16.29
CA ASN A 117 0.94 -6.69 16.26
C ASN A 117 1.56 -6.18 14.97
N THR A 118 2.84 -5.82 15.03
CA THR A 118 3.64 -5.50 13.85
C THR A 118 5.04 -6.08 13.97
N GLU A 119 5.49 -6.77 12.93
CA GLU A 119 6.84 -7.29 12.81
C GLU A 119 7.52 -6.65 11.60
N THR A 120 8.83 -6.43 11.70
CA THR A 120 9.61 -5.74 10.68
C THR A 120 10.90 -6.49 10.41
N THR A 121 11.15 -6.81 9.15
CA THR A 121 12.33 -7.59 8.72
C THR A 121 13.02 -6.90 7.56
N VAL A 122 14.35 -6.85 7.58
CA VAL A 122 15.17 -6.36 6.46
C VAL A 122 16.12 -7.47 6.02
N GLN A 123 16.08 -7.82 4.74
CA GLN A 123 16.97 -8.81 4.11
C GLN A 123 17.45 -8.27 2.76
N ASN A 124 18.76 -8.02 2.63
CA ASN A 124 19.35 -7.46 1.40
C ASN A 124 18.62 -6.18 0.93
N ASN A 125 17.98 -6.25 -0.24
CA ASN A 125 17.24 -5.17 -0.90
C ASN A 125 15.72 -5.23 -0.64
N GLN A 126 15.30 -6.05 0.32
CA GLN A 126 13.92 -6.26 0.70
C GLN A 126 13.69 -5.80 2.14
N ALA A 127 12.57 -5.13 2.38
CA ALA A 127 12.10 -4.77 3.71
C ALA A 127 10.61 -5.07 3.85
N THR A 128 10.24 -5.84 4.86
CA THR A 128 8.89 -6.36 5.07
C THR A 128 8.31 -5.84 6.38
N ILE A 129 7.05 -5.42 6.35
CA ILE A 129 6.19 -5.23 7.53
C ILE A 129 5.11 -6.29 7.49
N GLN A 130 4.94 -7.03 8.59
CA GLN A 130 3.79 -7.89 8.80
C GLN A 130 2.93 -7.30 9.91
N ALA A 131 1.62 -7.24 9.73
CA ALA A 131 0.70 -6.76 10.76
C ALA A 131 -0.57 -7.61 10.86
N THR A 132 -1.10 -7.70 12.07
CA THR A 132 -2.43 -8.27 12.35
C THR A 132 -3.37 -7.15 12.77
N VAL A 133 -4.55 -7.07 12.16
CA VAL A 133 -5.50 -5.97 12.33
C VAL A 133 -6.89 -6.53 12.62
N GLU A 134 -7.54 -6.04 13.67
CA GLU A 134 -8.94 -6.37 13.98
C GLU A 134 -9.86 -5.25 13.45
N TRP A 135 -10.91 -5.64 12.73
CA TRP A 135 -12.01 -4.75 12.35
C TRP A 135 -13.10 -4.86 13.42
N LEU A 136 -13.31 -3.78 14.17
CA LEU A 136 -14.20 -3.72 15.33
C LEU A 136 -15.50 -3.00 14.94
N ALA A 137 -16.65 -3.66 15.13
CA ALA A 137 -17.94 -3.09 14.78
C ALA A 137 -18.62 -2.42 15.98
N ASP A 138 -18.91 -1.13 15.86
CA ASP A 138 -19.46 -0.30 16.94
C ASP A 138 -20.84 -0.81 17.39
N SER A 139 -21.69 -1.15 16.42
CA SER A 139 -23.04 -1.68 16.63
C SER A 139 -23.07 -3.03 17.37
N LEU A 140 -21.91 -3.69 17.50
CA LEU A 140 -21.71 -4.94 18.21
C LEU A 140 -20.80 -4.77 19.44
N GLN A 141 -20.84 -3.60 20.07
CA GLN A 141 -20.05 -3.29 21.28
C GLN A 141 -18.54 -3.38 21.02
N ASN A 142 -18.08 -2.86 19.87
CA ASN A 142 -16.69 -2.91 19.42
C ASN A 142 -16.13 -4.34 19.33
N ARG A 143 -16.99 -5.32 19.04
CA ARG A 143 -16.58 -6.70 18.80
C ARG A 143 -15.79 -6.80 17.50
N ALA A 144 -14.67 -7.52 17.53
CA ALA A 144 -13.95 -7.90 16.32
C ALA A 144 -14.81 -8.86 15.46
N VAL A 145 -15.13 -8.43 14.24
CA VAL A 145 -15.92 -9.22 13.27
C VAL A 145 -15.04 -9.84 12.18
N LEU A 146 -13.88 -9.24 11.93
CA LEU A 146 -12.91 -9.69 10.94
C LEU A 146 -11.50 -9.44 11.47
N GLU A 147 -10.63 -10.42 11.25
CA GLU A 147 -9.18 -10.28 11.42
C GLU A 147 -8.55 -10.18 10.03
N GLU A 148 -7.60 -9.28 9.89
CA GLU A 148 -6.81 -9.09 8.69
C GLU A 148 -5.33 -9.32 9.02
N GLN A 149 -4.66 -10.07 8.16
CA GLN A 149 -3.20 -10.18 8.14
C GLN A 149 -2.70 -9.47 6.89
N VAL A 150 -1.83 -8.49 7.10
CA VAL A 150 -1.21 -7.70 6.03
C VAL A 150 0.28 -7.98 6.00
N THR A 151 0.84 -8.24 4.83
CA THR A 151 2.28 -8.19 4.59
C THR A 151 2.56 -7.13 3.55
N ILE A 152 3.34 -6.11 3.93
CA ILE A 152 3.78 -5.03 3.05
C ILE A 152 5.25 -5.22 2.79
N THR A 153 5.63 -5.47 1.54
CA THR A 153 7.03 -5.72 1.19
C THR A 153 7.55 -4.72 0.19
N PHE A 154 8.58 -3.98 0.59
CA PHE A 154 9.36 -3.12 -0.29
C PHE A 154 10.50 -3.90 -0.90
N HIS A 155 10.67 -3.74 -2.22
CA HIS A 155 11.79 -4.28 -2.97
C HIS A 155 12.45 -3.17 -3.78
N ARG A 156 13.73 -2.93 -3.52
CA ARG A 156 14.56 -2.16 -4.45
C ARG A 156 14.91 -3.05 -5.64
N LEU A 157 14.27 -2.80 -6.79
CA LEU A 157 14.46 -3.56 -8.03
C LEU A 157 15.68 -3.05 -8.80
N GLU A 158 15.69 -1.75 -9.08
CA GLU A 158 16.74 -1.07 -9.84
C GLU A 158 17.03 0.33 -9.27
N THR A 159 18.02 1.04 -9.82
CA THR A 159 18.30 2.43 -9.44
C THR A 159 17.06 3.33 -9.58
N ASN A 160 16.27 3.11 -10.63
CA ASN A 160 15.09 3.92 -10.99
C ASN A 160 13.77 3.15 -10.88
N ALA A 161 13.72 2.06 -10.10
CA ALA A 161 12.50 1.30 -9.87
C ALA A 161 12.48 0.63 -8.49
N TYR A 162 11.34 0.68 -7.81
CA TYR A 162 11.07 -0.13 -6.63
C TYR A 162 9.61 -0.62 -6.64
N ALA A 163 9.36 -1.75 -5.99
CA ALA A 163 8.02 -2.28 -5.76
C ALA A 163 7.62 -2.22 -4.29
N LEU A 164 6.32 -2.06 -4.06
CA LEU A 164 5.67 -2.22 -2.76
C LEU A 164 4.51 -3.20 -2.93
N THR A 165 4.68 -4.44 -2.47
CA THR A 165 3.63 -5.46 -2.51
C THR A 165 2.79 -5.44 -1.25
N PHE A 166 1.53 -5.85 -1.40
CA PHE A 166 0.55 -5.96 -0.34
C PHE A 166 -0.10 -7.34 -0.46
N ASP A 167 0.19 -8.22 0.48
CA ASP A 167 -0.49 -9.51 0.64
C ASP A 167 -1.50 -9.38 1.76
N ILE A 168 -2.78 -9.57 1.44
CA ILE A 168 -3.88 -9.29 2.37
C ILE A 168 -4.73 -10.54 2.53
N THR A 169 -4.86 -11.00 3.77
CA THR A 169 -5.71 -12.14 4.15
C THR A 169 -6.75 -11.68 5.14
N MET A 170 -8.02 -11.80 4.79
CA MET A 170 -9.18 -11.39 5.60
C MET A 170 -9.95 -12.61 6.08
N THR A 171 -10.00 -12.81 7.40
CA THR A 171 -10.67 -13.95 8.04
C THR A 171 -11.84 -13.48 8.88
N ALA A 172 -13.06 -13.95 8.57
CA ALA A 172 -14.23 -13.67 9.38
C ALA A 172 -14.12 -14.34 10.77
N LEU A 173 -14.39 -13.55 11.83
CA LEU A 173 -14.41 -14.01 13.23
C LEU A 173 -15.83 -14.38 13.69
N VAL A 174 -16.83 -13.95 12.92
CA VAL A 174 -18.26 -14.21 13.14
C VAL A 174 -18.86 -14.99 11.96
N ASN A 175 -19.99 -15.65 12.20
CA ASN A 175 -20.76 -16.29 11.13
C ASN A 175 -21.58 -15.24 10.38
N GLY A 176 -21.88 -15.51 9.11
CA GLY A 176 -22.73 -14.67 8.27
C GLY A 176 -22.13 -13.30 7.96
N LEU A 177 -20.80 -13.19 7.95
CA LEU A 177 -20.12 -11.97 7.52
C LEU A 177 -20.20 -11.84 6.00
N GLU A 178 -20.65 -10.69 5.51
CA GLU A 178 -20.68 -10.37 4.08
C GLU A 178 -20.04 -9.01 3.80
N LEU A 179 -19.40 -8.90 2.64
CA LEU A 179 -18.60 -7.76 2.21
C LEU A 179 -19.00 -7.38 0.79
N GLY A 180 -19.24 -6.10 0.50
CA GLY A 180 -19.65 -5.64 -0.82
C GLY A 180 -19.14 -4.23 -1.17
N GLY A 181 -18.98 -3.96 -2.46
CA GLY A 181 -18.63 -2.64 -2.98
C GLY A 181 -19.77 -1.63 -2.87
N SER A 182 -19.66 -0.50 -3.55
CA SER A 182 -20.75 0.48 -3.64
C SER A 182 -22.03 -0.13 -4.21
N GLU A 183 -23.20 0.31 -3.73
CA GLU A 183 -24.49 -0.22 -4.18
C GLU A 183 -24.90 0.28 -5.58
N ASP A 184 -24.22 1.32 -6.08
CA ASP A 184 -24.42 1.84 -7.43
C ASP A 184 -23.78 0.94 -8.51
N ALA A 185 -24.02 1.28 -9.78
CA ALA A 185 -23.49 0.53 -10.92
C ALA A 185 -21.95 0.51 -11.00
N LYS A 186 -21.24 1.28 -10.16
CA LYS A 186 -19.78 1.26 -10.13
C LYS A 186 -19.25 0.08 -9.31
N GLY A 187 -19.99 -0.36 -8.29
CA GLY A 187 -19.64 -1.52 -7.47
C GLY A 187 -18.26 -1.45 -6.79
N TYR A 188 -17.74 -0.26 -6.52
CA TYR A 188 -16.33 -0.09 -6.18
C TYR A 188 -16.02 -0.44 -4.72
N GLY A 189 -14.81 -0.97 -4.51
CA GLY A 189 -14.33 -1.53 -3.25
C GLY A 189 -13.02 -2.27 -3.49
N GLY A 190 -12.31 -2.60 -2.42
CA GLY A 190 -11.01 -3.26 -2.49
C GLY A 190 -9.83 -2.29 -2.53
N PHE A 191 -8.70 -2.75 -3.09
CA PHE A 191 -7.42 -2.03 -3.05
C PHE A 191 -7.46 -0.72 -3.86
N SER A 192 -7.21 0.40 -3.19
CA SER A 192 -7.53 1.75 -3.65
C SER A 192 -6.39 2.74 -3.36
N PRO A 193 -5.40 2.90 -4.26
CA PRO A 193 -4.44 4.00 -4.18
C PRO A 193 -5.08 5.38 -4.45
N ARG A 194 -5.03 6.30 -3.49
CA ARG A 194 -5.27 7.75 -3.64
C ARG A 194 -3.98 8.45 -4.07
N ILE A 195 -3.70 8.36 -5.36
CA ILE A 195 -2.53 8.98 -5.99
C ILE A 195 -2.79 10.48 -6.21
N LYS A 196 -1.78 11.32 -5.98
CA LYS A 196 -1.79 12.73 -6.34
C LYS A 196 -1.62 12.89 -7.85
N LEU A 197 -2.72 12.84 -8.58
CA LEU A 197 -2.70 12.83 -10.05
C LEU A 197 -2.21 14.16 -10.62
N PRO A 198 -1.27 14.14 -11.59
CA PRO A 198 -0.94 15.32 -12.37
C PRO A 198 -2.08 15.69 -13.34
N LYS A 199 -2.09 16.93 -13.83
CA LYS A 199 -3.15 17.41 -14.73
C LYS A 199 -3.17 16.66 -16.07
N GLU A 200 -2.00 16.26 -16.52
CA GLU A 200 -1.73 15.55 -17.77
C GLU A 200 -1.65 14.02 -17.58
N VAL A 201 -2.31 13.48 -16.54
CA VAL A 201 -2.24 12.05 -16.26
C VAL A 201 -2.76 11.21 -17.43
N MET A 202 -2.03 10.14 -17.76
CA MET A 202 -2.43 9.13 -18.72
C MET A 202 -2.50 7.77 -18.04
N PHE A 203 -3.43 6.93 -18.50
CA PHE A 203 -3.55 5.56 -18.05
C PHE A 203 -3.16 4.61 -19.17
N ARG A 204 -2.26 3.67 -18.88
CA ARG A 204 -1.86 2.63 -19.84
C ARG A 204 -1.90 1.24 -19.24
N SER A 205 -2.31 0.29 -20.05
CA SER A 205 -2.32 -1.13 -19.70
C SER A 205 -1.99 -1.94 -20.96
N GLU A 206 -1.03 -2.85 -20.87
CA GLU A 206 -0.60 -3.73 -21.97
C GLU A 206 -0.31 -2.96 -23.28
N GLY A 207 0.37 -1.83 -23.17
CA GLY A 207 0.74 -0.96 -24.30
C GLY A 207 -0.40 -0.12 -24.88
N LYS A 208 -1.61 -0.21 -24.33
CA LYS A 208 -2.79 0.54 -24.79
C LYS A 208 -3.11 1.67 -23.83
N GLU A 209 -3.54 2.80 -24.37
CA GLU A 209 -4.13 3.88 -23.58
C GLU A 209 -5.53 3.47 -23.11
N ILE A 210 -5.81 3.71 -21.83
CA ILE A 210 -7.09 3.39 -21.19
C ILE A 210 -7.77 4.70 -20.82
N ILE A 211 -8.96 4.93 -21.37
CA ILE A 211 -9.72 6.15 -21.07
C ILE A 211 -10.60 5.91 -19.84
N PRO A 212 -10.45 6.71 -18.76
CA PRO A 212 -11.35 6.64 -17.61
C PRO A 212 -12.82 6.81 -18.01
N GLN A 213 -13.70 6.04 -17.39
CA GLN A 213 -15.14 6.10 -17.59
C GLN A 213 -15.86 6.22 -16.24
N ASN A 214 -17.15 6.59 -16.27
CA ASN A 214 -17.95 6.65 -15.05
C ASN A 214 -18.07 5.26 -14.40
N LEU A 215 -18.30 4.23 -15.22
CA LEU A 215 -18.38 2.80 -14.85
C LEU A 215 -16.99 2.13 -14.90
N PRO A 216 -16.82 0.94 -14.30
CA PRO A 216 -15.58 0.18 -14.40
C PRO A 216 -15.15 -0.05 -15.85
N VAL A 217 -13.84 0.07 -16.09
CA VAL A 217 -13.22 -0.17 -17.39
C VAL A 217 -12.50 -1.53 -17.36
N HIS A 218 -12.76 -2.37 -18.35
CA HIS A 218 -11.99 -3.61 -18.54
C HIS A 218 -10.67 -3.29 -19.26
N ALA A 219 -9.56 -3.65 -18.62
CA ALA A 219 -8.21 -3.51 -19.12
C ALA A 219 -7.35 -4.68 -18.58
N GLY A 220 -6.06 -4.66 -18.87
CA GLY A 220 -5.11 -5.65 -18.37
C GLY A 220 -5.02 -5.67 -16.83
N PRO A 221 -4.25 -6.62 -16.27
CA PRO A 221 -4.16 -6.86 -14.82
C PRO A 221 -3.30 -5.84 -14.08
N TRP A 222 -2.66 -4.93 -14.81
CA TRP A 222 -1.94 -3.79 -14.28
C TRP A 222 -2.33 -2.50 -15.00
N MET A 223 -2.18 -1.38 -14.30
CA MET A 223 -2.50 -0.04 -14.78
C MET A 223 -1.37 0.93 -14.45
N SER A 224 -0.68 1.42 -15.46
CA SER A 224 0.28 2.51 -15.34
C SER A 224 -0.46 3.84 -15.29
N VAL A 225 -0.18 4.60 -14.24
CA VAL A 225 -0.60 5.99 -14.03
C VAL A 225 0.61 6.86 -14.33
N GLU A 226 0.64 7.41 -15.54
CA GLU A 226 1.78 8.13 -16.11
C GLU A 226 1.58 9.64 -16.00
N GLY A 227 2.62 10.36 -15.63
CA GLY A 227 2.63 11.82 -15.64
C GLY A 227 3.84 12.40 -14.91
N LYS A 228 3.85 13.72 -14.72
CA LYS A 228 4.91 14.40 -13.97
C LYS A 228 4.50 14.54 -12.51
N PHE A 229 5.12 13.76 -11.64
CA PHE A 229 4.91 13.86 -10.20
C PHE A 229 6.00 14.76 -9.61
N GLY A 230 5.62 15.79 -8.85
CA GLY A 230 6.58 16.71 -8.22
C GLY A 230 7.26 17.70 -9.20
N HIS A 231 8.53 18.04 -8.93
CA HIS A 231 9.25 19.16 -9.55
C HIS A 231 9.93 18.85 -10.90
N ASN A 232 9.21 18.19 -11.82
CA ASN A 232 9.55 17.91 -13.24
C ASN A 232 10.23 16.58 -13.60
N SER A 233 10.46 15.66 -12.66
CA SER A 233 10.92 14.30 -13.01
C SER A 233 9.72 13.39 -13.29
N PRO A 234 9.69 12.65 -14.42
CA PRO A 234 8.66 11.64 -14.64
C PRO A 234 8.84 10.52 -13.61
N SER A 235 7.81 10.30 -12.80
CA SER A 235 7.62 9.09 -12.01
C SER A 235 6.35 8.43 -12.56
N THR A 236 6.36 7.14 -12.77
CA THR A 236 5.18 6.36 -13.16
C THR A 236 4.84 5.46 -11.99
N ILE A 237 3.55 5.39 -11.67
CA ILE A 237 3.02 4.46 -10.68
C ILE A 237 2.23 3.41 -11.43
N THR A 238 2.70 2.17 -11.44
CA THR A 238 1.96 1.03 -11.99
C THR A 238 1.31 0.26 -10.85
N ILE A 239 -0.02 0.18 -10.87
CA ILE A 239 -0.82 -0.61 -9.94
C ILE A 239 -1.01 -1.99 -10.56
N MET A 240 -0.69 -3.05 -9.84
CA MET A 240 -0.88 -4.44 -10.29
C MET A 240 -1.78 -5.19 -9.31
N GLY A 241 -2.53 -6.16 -9.82
CA GLY A 241 -3.26 -7.13 -9.01
C GLY A 241 -3.40 -8.46 -9.75
N ALA A 242 -3.99 -9.44 -9.08
CA ALA A 242 -4.33 -10.75 -9.66
C ALA A 242 -5.86 -10.86 -9.81
N PRO A 243 -6.46 -10.25 -10.86
CA PRO A 243 -7.92 -10.17 -11.00
C PRO A 243 -8.60 -11.55 -11.05
N GLU A 244 -7.90 -12.59 -11.49
CA GLU A 244 -8.36 -13.98 -11.47
C GLU A 244 -8.62 -14.52 -10.07
N HIS A 245 -8.03 -13.92 -9.03
CA HIS A 245 -8.22 -14.28 -7.63
C HIS A 245 -9.17 -13.34 -6.88
N LEU A 246 -9.69 -12.29 -7.54
CA LEU A 246 -10.64 -11.36 -6.96
C LEU A 246 -12.08 -11.85 -7.20
N PRO A 247 -12.85 -12.19 -6.14
CA PRO A 247 -14.22 -12.63 -6.31
C PRO A 247 -15.05 -11.53 -6.97
N SER A 248 -15.74 -11.87 -8.05
CA SER A 248 -16.59 -10.93 -8.78
C SER A 248 -15.86 -9.63 -9.17
N TYR A 249 -14.66 -9.74 -9.73
CA TYR A 249 -13.92 -8.59 -10.26
C TYR A 249 -14.77 -7.79 -11.27
N GLN A 250 -14.88 -6.48 -11.06
CA GLN A 250 -15.73 -5.58 -11.85
C GLN A 250 -14.94 -4.84 -12.95
N GLY A 251 -13.61 -4.78 -12.87
CA GLY A 251 -12.79 -3.90 -13.70
C GLY A 251 -12.11 -2.79 -12.90
N TRP A 252 -11.52 -1.84 -13.63
CA TRP A 252 -10.82 -0.70 -13.07
C TRP A 252 -11.76 0.50 -12.89
N ILE A 253 -11.82 1.05 -11.67
CA ILE A 253 -12.34 2.39 -11.43
C ILE A 253 -11.19 3.37 -11.60
N LEU A 254 -11.29 4.20 -12.63
CA LEU A 254 -10.27 5.20 -12.97
C LEU A 254 -10.88 6.61 -12.96
N ARG A 255 -10.09 7.60 -12.52
CA ARG A 255 -10.47 9.02 -12.54
C ARG A 255 -9.30 9.84 -13.04
N SER A 256 -9.55 10.68 -14.04
CA SER A 256 -8.54 11.57 -14.64
C SER A 256 -8.16 12.75 -13.75
N ALA A 257 -8.95 13.03 -12.72
CA ALA A 257 -8.65 14.00 -11.68
C ALA A 257 -9.39 13.59 -10.42
N ASN A 258 -8.79 13.87 -9.26
CA ASN A 258 -9.36 13.62 -7.95
C ASN A 258 -9.65 12.11 -7.72
N SER A 259 -10.02 11.74 -6.51
CA SER A 259 -10.33 10.34 -6.13
C SER A 259 -9.21 9.29 -6.29
N MET A 260 -9.53 8.07 -5.91
CA MET A 260 -8.66 6.89 -5.96
C MET A 260 -8.71 6.20 -7.33
N GLN A 261 -7.73 5.31 -7.56
CA GLN A 261 -7.78 4.31 -8.63
C GLN A 261 -7.96 2.95 -7.97
N ASN A 262 -8.78 2.06 -8.52
CA ASN A 262 -9.15 0.82 -7.83
C ASN A 262 -9.43 -0.33 -8.79
N MET A 263 -8.94 -1.53 -8.45
CA MET A 263 -9.43 -2.79 -9.03
C MET A 263 -10.68 -3.19 -8.24
N ALA A 264 -11.85 -2.92 -8.79
CA ALA A 264 -13.10 -3.02 -8.06
C ALA A 264 -13.52 -4.48 -7.86
N PHE A 265 -13.76 -4.86 -6.60
CA PHE A 265 -14.38 -6.13 -6.23
C PHE A 265 -15.06 -6.01 -4.85
N PRO A 266 -16.10 -6.79 -4.55
CA PRO A 266 -16.76 -7.76 -5.42
C PRO A 266 -17.90 -7.18 -6.29
N GLY A 267 -18.08 -5.86 -6.29
CA GLY A 267 -19.25 -5.23 -6.90
C GLY A 267 -20.36 -4.96 -5.88
N LYS A 268 -21.52 -4.54 -6.39
CA LYS A 268 -22.68 -4.14 -5.57
C LYS A 268 -23.34 -5.28 -4.80
N ASP A 269 -23.13 -6.52 -5.24
CA ASP A 269 -23.74 -7.71 -4.66
C ASP A 269 -22.74 -8.32 -3.66
N PRO A 270 -23.00 -8.30 -2.34
CA PRO A 270 -22.04 -8.75 -1.33
C PRO A 270 -21.66 -10.22 -1.46
N ILE A 271 -20.41 -10.54 -1.13
CA ILE A 271 -19.92 -11.92 -0.99
C ILE A 271 -19.86 -12.31 0.47
N THR A 272 -20.09 -13.59 0.76
CA THR A 272 -19.88 -14.14 2.10
C THR A 272 -18.40 -14.43 2.32
N ILE A 273 -17.85 -13.99 3.46
CA ILE A 273 -16.56 -14.47 3.97
C ILE A 273 -16.87 -15.51 5.05
N SER A 274 -16.82 -16.78 4.66
CA SER A 274 -17.13 -17.89 5.58
C SER A 274 -16.11 -17.97 6.70
N LYS A 275 -16.57 -18.24 7.93
CA LYS A 275 -15.69 -18.41 9.07
C LYS A 275 -14.68 -19.54 8.80
N GLY A 276 -13.39 -19.24 8.95
CA GLY A 276 -12.31 -20.18 8.68
C GLY A 276 -11.96 -20.39 7.20
N GLN A 277 -12.55 -19.63 6.28
CA GLN A 277 -12.17 -19.59 4.86
C GLN A 277 -11.79 -18.15 4.51
N PRO A 278 -10.49 -17.83 4.50
CA PRO A 278 -10.06 -16.45 4.31
C PRO A 278 -10.30 -15.97 2.87
N LEU A 279 -10.67 -14.70 2.75
CA LEU A 279 -10.55 -13.96 1.50
C LEU A 279 -9.11 -13.47 1.37
N LYS A 280 -8.41 -13.88 0.31
CA LYS A 280 -7.03 -13.46 0.02
C LYS A 280 -6.99 -12.62 -1.25
N PHE A 281 -6.19 -11.56 -1.23
CA PHE A 281 -5.87 -10.80 -2.43
C PHE A 281 -4.49 -10.16 -2.28
N ARG A 282 -3.87 -9.91 -3.43
CA ARG A 282 -2.51 -9.37 -3.52
C ARG A 282 -2.48 -8.24 -4.53
N ASN A 283 -1.73 -7.19 -4.21
CA ASN A 283 -1.51 -6.05 -5.09
C ASN A 283 -0.05 -5.61 -5.04
N MET A 284 0.40 -4.92 -6.09
CA MET A 284 1.72 -4.28 -6.11
C MET A 284 1.57 -2.83 -6.59
N ILE A 285 2.32 -1.94 -5.94
CA ILE A 285 2.63 -0.61 -6.46
C ILE A 285 4.08 -0.62 -6.95
N LEU A 286 4.27 -0.49 -8.25
CA LEU A 286 5.58 -0.34 -8.88
C LEU A 286 5.81 1.15 -9.17
N VAL A 287 6.84 1.74 -8.58
CA VAL A 287 7.24 3.12 -8.82
C VAL A 287 8.52 3.12 -9.64
N HIS A 288 8.48 3.74 -10.82
CA HIS A 288 9.60 3.74 -11.77
C HIS A 288 9.66 5.00 -12.63
N LYS A 289 10.75 5.21 -13.38
CA LYS A 289 10.88 6.36 -14.30
C LYS A 289 10.84 6.00 -15.79
N THR A 290 11.31 4.80 -16.13
CA THR A 290 11.74 4.48 -17.51
C THR A 290 11.26 3.14 -18.01
N LEU A 291 10.50 2.36 -17.22
CA LEU A 291 10.12 1.01 -17.65
C LEU A 291 9.09 1.08 -18.77
N GLY A 292 9.35 0.34 -19.84
CA GLY A 292 8.42 0.11 -20.94
C GLY A 292 7.40 -0.97 -20.61
N THR A 293 6.54 -1.27 -21.59
CA THR A 293 5.49 -2.29 -21.42
C THR A 293 6.05 -3.69 -21.21
N GLU A 294 7.17 -4.03 -21.87
CA GLU A 294 7.80 -5.35 -21.74
C GLU A 294 8.38 -5.54 -20.34
N GLU A 295 9.14 -4.56 -19.82
CA GLU A 295 9.71 -4.64 -18.48
C GLU A 295 8.64 -4.64 -17.38
N ILE A 296 7.56 -3.86 -17.56
CA ILE A 296 6.40 -3.90 -16.64
C ILE A 296 5.75 -5.29 -16.65
N ASN A 297 5.66 -5.94 -17.81
CA ASN A 297 5.13 -7.30 -17.90
C ASN A 297 6.05 -8.32 -17.22
N ASP A 298 7.37 -8.18 -17.30
CA ASP A 298 8.31 -9.04 -16.58
C ASP A 298 8.12 -8.92 -15.07
N TYR A 299 8.00 -7.68 -14.54
CA TYR A 299 7.69 -7.46 -13.13
C TYR A 299 6.30 -7.97 -12.75
N TYR A 300 5.33 -7.92 -13.66
CA TYR A 300 4.01 -8.52 -13.44
C TYR A 300 4.09 -10.05 -13.38
N GLN A 301 4.90 -10.73 -14.20
CA GLN A 301 5.10 -12.18 -14.07
C GLN A 301 5.80 -12.52 -12.75
N TRP A 302 6.85 -11.78 -12.38
CA TRP A 302 7.51 -11.94 -11.07
C TRP A 302 6.51 -11.77 -9.91
N PHE A 303 5.64 -10.76 -9.98
CA PHE A 303 4.59 -10.53 -8.99
C PHE A 303 3.64 -11.73 -8.83
N ARG A 304 3.37 -12.49 -9.89
CA ARG A 304 2.46 -13.64 -9.89
C ARG A 304 3.12 -14.94 -9.44
N GLU A 305 4.43 -15.07 -9.56
CA GLU A 305 5.17 -16.29 -9.21
C GLU A 305 5.36 -16.47 -7.70
N GLU A 306 5.20 -15.41 -6.91
CA GLU A 306 5.21 -15.53 -5.45
C GLU A 306 3.86 -16.09 -4.95
N ASP A 307 3.88 -17.34 -4.48
CA ASP A 307 2.71 -18.14 -4.10
C ASP A 307 1.78 -17.47 -3.06
N PHE A 308 0.47 -17.75 -3.21
CA PHE A 308 -0.67 -17.30 -2.39
C PHE A 308 -1.03 -18.22 -1.20
#